data_AF-A0A957HRB8-F1
#
_entry.id   AF-A0A957HRB8-F1
#
_cell.length_a   1.000
_cell.length_b   1.000
_cell.length_c   1.000
_cell.angle_alpha   90.00
_cell.angle_beta   90.00
_cell.angle_gamma   90.00
#
_symmetry.space_group_name_H-M   'P 1'
#
loop_
_entity.id
_entity.type
_entity.pdbx_description
1 polymer ?
#
loop_
_entity_poly.entity_id
_entity_poly.type
_entity_poly.pdbx_seq_one_letter_code
_entity_poly.pdbx_strand_id
1 'polypeptide(L)'
;MDLNEILKQIDALIAEIDALRPIDPAQEQRIMQKFRLDWTYHSNAIEGNTLTFGETKAFLLHGVTAQGKPFRDYLLEFCDGAEKIG
;
A
#
# COMPACT_ATOMS: atom_id res chain seq x y z
N MET A 1 19.38 7.83 -16.54
CA MET A 1 18.21 8.71 -16.74
C MET A 1 18.53 10.03 -16.07
N ASP A 2 18.38 11.13 -16.79
CA ASP A 2 18.64 12.47 -16.22
C ASP A 2 17.53 12.82 -15.21
N LEU A 3 17.86 13.53 -14.12
CA LEU A 3 16.89 13.92 -13.09
C LEU A 3 15.71 14.69 -13.68
N ASN A 4 15.99 15.60 -14.61
CA ASN A 4 14.95 16.39 -15.27
C ASN A 4 14.03 15.52 -16.16
N GLU A 5 14.56 14.44 -16.71
CA GLU A 5 13.79 13.47 -17.47
C GLU A 5 12.82 12.71 -16.57
N ILE A 6 13.27 12.31 -15.37
CA ILE A 6 12.40 11.65 -14.37
C ILE A 6 11.27 12.59 -13.93
N LEU A 7 11.60 13.85 -13.61
CA LEU A 7 10.60 14.82 -13.17
C LEU A 7 9.54 15.06 -14.24
N LYS A 8 9.94 15.21 -15.50
CA LYS A 8 9.00 15.34 -16.62
C LYS A 8 8.10 14.12 -16.79
N GLN A 9 8.63 12.92 -16.57
CA GLN A 9 7.82 11.69 -16.62
C GLN A 9 6.79 11.65 -15.49
N ILE A 10 7.18 12.05 -14.28
CA ILE A 10 6.28 12.14 -13.12
C ILE A 10 5.14 13.13 -13.43
N ASP A 11 5.46 14.32 -13.92
CA ASP A 11 4.46 15.34 -14.26
C ASP A 11 3.48 14.85 -15.33
N ALA A 12 3.98 14.14 -16.35
CA ALA A 12 3.14 13.58 -17.41
C ALA A 12 2.19 12.49 -16.89
N LEU A 13 2.66 11.61 -16.01
CA LEU A 13 1.83 10.57 -15.38
C LEU A 13 0.77 11.16 -14.46
N ILE A 14 1.10 12.22 -13.71
CA ILE A 14 0.13 12.93 -12.87
C ILE A 14 -0.98 13.53 -13.76
N ALA A 15 -0.62 14.19 -14.85
CA ALA A 15 -1.59 14.78 -15.79
C ALA A 15 -2.51 13.72 -16.42
N GLU A 16 -1.99 12.52 -16.73
CA GLU A 16 -2.78 11.40 -17.24
C GLU A 16 -3.79 10.90 -16.20
N ILE A 17 -3.37 10.75 -14.94
CA ILE A 17 -4.27 10.34 -13.84
C ILE A 17 -5.35 11.39 -13.59
N ASP A 18 -5.00 12.68 -13.61
CA ASP A 18 -5.95 13.76 -13.39
C ASP A 18 -7.00 13.84 -14.50
N ALA A 19 -6.61 13.55 -15.75
CA ALA A 19 -7.55 13.48 -16.88
C ALA A 19 -8.57 12.32 -16.76
N LEU A 20 -8.28 11.30 -15.96
CA LEU A 20 -9.18 10.17 -15.71
C LEU A 20 -10.16 10.41 -14.55
N ARG A 21 -10.10 11.57 -13.89
CA ARG A 21 -11.03 11.91 -12.80
C ARG A 21 -12.34 12.52 -13.34
N PRO A 22 -13.50 12.25 -12.71
CA PRO A 22 -13.68 11.41 -11.54
C PRO A 22 -13.63 9.92 -11.88
N ILE A 23 -12.92 9.15 -11.06
CA ILE A 23 -12.86 7.69 -11.17
C ILE A 23 -14.16 7.12 -10.60
N ASP A 24 -14.68 6.03 -11.19
CA ASP A 24 -15.82 5.31 -10.61
C ASP A 24 -15.52 4.91 -9.16
N PRO A 25 -16.42 5.17 -8.20
CA PRO A 25 -16.15 4.91 -6.78
C PRO A 25 -15.76 3.45 -6.48
N ALA A 26 -16.31 2.47 -7.20
CA ALA A 26 -15.94 1.08 -6.99
C ALA A 26 -14.55 0.76 -7.57
N GLN A 27 -14.16 1.38 -8.69
CA GLN A 27 -12.80 1.32 -9.22
C GLN A 27 -11.80 1.99 -8.26
N GLU A 28 -12.11 3.19 -7.79
CA GLU A 28 -11.28 3.93 -6.84
C GLU A 28 -11.08 3.12 -5.55
N GLN A 29 -12.15 2.53 -5.00
CA GLN A 29 -12.05 1.68 -3.82
C GLN A 29 -11.12 0.48 -4.03
N ARG A 30 -11.17 -0.18 -5.20
CA ARG A 30 -10.26 -1.29 -5.53
C ARG A 30 -8.80 -0.84 -5.63
N ILE A 31 -8.56 0.33 -6.24
CA ILE A 31 -7.22 0.92 -6.35
C ILE A 31 -6.69 1.23 -4.95
N MET A 32 -7.48 1.90 -4.11
CA MET A 32 -7.10 2.26 -2.76
C MET A 32 -6.88 1.05 -1.86
N GLN A 33 -7.67 -0.02 -2.01
CA GLN A 33 -7.43 -1.27 -1.29
C GLN A 33 -6.07 -1.88 -1.65
N LYS A 34 -5.72 -1.93 -2.94
CA LYS A 34 -4.41 -2.42 -3.37
C LYS A 34 -3.29 -1.51 -2.84
N PHE A 35 -3.45 -0.19 -2.97
CA PHE A 35 -2.47 0.79 -2.51
C PHE A 35 -2.20 0.66 -1.01
N ARG A 36 -3.25 0.49 -0.20
CA ARG A 36 -3.11 0.24 1.25
C ARG A 36 -2.33 -1.03 1.55
N LEU A 37 -2.64 -2.13 0.85
CA LEU A 37 -1.91 -3.39 1.02
C LEU A 37 -0.42 -3.24 0.68
N ASP A 38 -0.13 -2.67 -0.50
CA ASP A 38 1.24 -2.48 -0.97
C ASP A 38 2.02 -1.56 0.00
N TRP A 39 1.39 -0.46 0.43
CA TRP A 39 1.98 0.48 1.38
C TRP A 39 2.31 -0.20 2.71
N THR A 40 1.33 -0.87 3.34
CA THR A 40 1.53 -1.55 4.62
C THR A 40 2.62 -2.62 4.55
N TYR A 41 2.64 -3.43 3.50
CA TYR A 41 3.68 -4.44 3.34
C TYR A 41 5.06 -3.79 3.20
N HIS A 42 5.21 -2.82 2.30
CA HIS A 42 6.52 -2.23 2.02
C HIS A 42 7.05 -1.36 3.16
N SER A 43 6.22 -0.56 3.83
CA SER A 43 6.65 0.24 4.98
C SER A 43 7.11 -0.65 6.12
N ASN A 44 6.32 -1.67 6.45
CA ASN A 44 6.62 -2.55 7.58
C ASN A 44 7.84 -3.43 7.29
N ALA A 45 8.01 -3.88 6.04
CA ALA A 45 9.20 -4.63 5.63
C ALA A 45 10.49 -3.80 5.80
N ILE A 46 10.45 -2.49 5.52
CA ILE A 46 11.59 -1.58 5.76
C ILE A 46 11.92 -1.50 7.24
N GLU A 47 10.90 -1.54 8.10
CA GLU A 47 11.04 -1.52 9.57
C GLU A 47 11.41 -2.90 10.16
N GLY A 48 11.57 -3.92 9.33
CA GLY A 48 12.00 -5.26 9.74
C GLY A 48 10.87 -6.23 10.09
N ASN A 49 9.64 -5.95 9.66
CA ASN A 49 8.54 -6.90 9.70
C ASN A 49 8.85 -8.11 8.80
N THR A 50 8.49 -9.30 9.25
CA THR A 50 8.82 -10.55 8.57
C THR A 50 7.66 -11.18 7.82
N LEU A 51 6.46 -10.58 7.86
CA LEU A 51 5.32 -11.04 7.08
C LEU A 51 5.64 -10.94 5.59
N THR A 52 5.30 -11.99 4.85
CA THR A 52 5.30 -11.97 3.40
C THR A 52 4.09 -11.21 2.89
N PHE A 53 4.12 -10.78 1.63
CA PHE A 53 3.00 -10.07 1.00
C PHE A 53 1.68 -10.86 1.10
N GLY A 54 1.74 -12.19 0.97
CA GLY A 54 0.58 -13.06 1.09
C GLY A 54 0.03 -13.13 2.53
N GLU A 55 0.92 -13.14 3.53
CA GLU A 55 0.53 -13.17 4.94
C GLU A 55 -0.08 -11.82 5.37
N THR A 56 0.53 -10.69 4.99
CA THR A 56 -0.05 -9.34 5.19
C THR A 56 -1.40 -9.21 4.50
N LYS A 57 -1.53 -9.70 3.26
CA LYS A 57 -2.81 -9.71 2.54
C LYS A 57 -3.87 -10.53 3.26
N ALA A 58 -3.54 -11.73 3.71
CA ALA A 58 -4.47 -12.61 4.42
C ALA A 58 -4.90 -12.00 5.76
N PHE A 59 -3.99 -11.36 6.47
CA PHE A 59 -4.30 -10.67 7.71
C PHE A 59 -5.20 -9.45 7.48
N LEU A 60 -4.86 -8.56 6.55
CA LEU A 60 -5.63 -7.34 6.31
C LEU A 60 -7.03 -7.60 5.72
N LEU A 61 -7.18 -8.61 4.85
CA LEU A 61 -8.48 -8.90 4.21
C LEU A 61 -9.34 -9.88 4.99
N HIS A 62 -8.74 -10.79 5.75
CA HIS A 62 -9.46 -11.92 6.36
C HIS A 62 -9.23 -12.05 7.88
N GLY A 63 -8.37 -11.24 8.48
CA GLY A 63 -8.03 -11.32 9.91
C GLY A 63 -7.26 -12.59 10.28
N VAL A 64 -6.63 -13.26 9.31
CA VAL A 64 -5.93 -14.53 9.50
C VAL A 64 -4.45 -14.27 9.80
N THR A 65 -3.95 -14.84 10.89
CA THR A 65 -2.52 -14.80 11.22
C THR A 65 -1.78 -16.01 10.65
N ALA A 66 -0.54 -15.79 10.25
CA ALA A 66 0.39 -16.82 9.84
C ALA A 66 1.09 -17.46 11.05
N GLN A 67 1.24 -18.79 11.00
CA GLN A 67 1.88 -19.56 12.04
C GLN A 67 3.38 -19.27 12.14
N GLY A 68 3.90 -19.15 13.36
CA GLY A 68 5.34 -18.98 13.62
C GLY A 68 5.86 -17.55 13.42
N LYS A 69 4.99 -16.59 13.16
CA LYS A 69 5.33 -15.16 13.11
C LYS A 69 5.18 -14.52 14.49
N PRO A 70 6.08 -13.61 14.87
CA PRO A 70 5.98 -12.93 16.15
C PRO A 70 4.75 -12.02 16.18
N PHE A 71 4.07 -11.95 17.33
CA PHE A 71 2.85 -11.15 17.47
C PHE A 71 3.05 -9.66 17.11
N ARG A 72 4.25 -9.14 17.35
CA ARG A 72 4.63 -7.75 17.02
C ARG A 72 4.44 -7.40 15.54
N ASP A 73 4.61 -8.38 14.64
CA ASP A 73 4.54 -8.16 13.21
C ASP A 73 3.10 -7.85 12.77
N TYR A 74 2.10 -8.23 13.57
CA TYR A 74 0.69 -7.91 13.37
C TYR A 74 0.26 -6.62 14.08
N LEU A 75 1.07 -6.08 15.01
CA LEU A 75 0.75 -4.87 15.77
C LEU A 75 1.07 -3.59 15.01
N LEU A 76 2.18 -3.58 14.27
CA LEU A 76 2.56 -2.43 13.42
C LEU A 76 1.52 -2.17 12.31
N GLU A 77 0.84 -3.22 11.85
CA GLU A 77 -0.23 -3.12 10.83
C GLU A 77 -1.45 -2.32 11.31
N PHE A 78 -1.72 -2.27 12.63
CA PHE A 78 -2.91 -1.61 13.17
C PHE A 78 -2.76 -0.10 13.40
N CYS A 79 -1.55 0.38 13.72
CA CYS A 79 -1.33 1.77 14.14
C CYS A 79 -0.95 2.71 12.99
N ASP A 80 -0.21 2.25 11.97
CA ASP A 80 0.33 3.15 10.94
C ASP A 80 -0.46 3.16 9.62
N GLY A 81 -1.12 2.05 9.25
CA GLY A 81 -1.78 1.90 7.94
C GLY A 81 -3.13 2.59 7.82
N ALA A 82 -3.85 2.78 8.92
CA ALA A 82 -5.20 3.34 8.94
C ALA A 82 -5.23 4.87 9.08
N GLU A 83 -4.26 5.47 9.78
CA GLU A 83 -4.23 6.93 10.02
C GLU A 83 -3.55 7.75 8.91
N LYS A 84 -2.61 7.16 8.16
CA LYS A 84 -1.78 7.95 7.20
C LYS A 84 -2.42 8.16 5.82
N ILE A 85 -3.57 7.54 5.54
CA ILE A 85 -4.20 7.52 4.20
C ILE A 85 -5.67 7.95 4.27
N GLY A 86 -6.05 8.66 5.33
CA GLY A 86 -7.37 9.26 5.57
C GLY A 86 -7.31 10.78 5.50
#